data_AF-A0AAE1YWV0-F1
#
_entry.id   AF-A0AAE1YWV0-F1
#
_cell.length_a   1.000
_cell.length_b   1.000
_cell.length_c   1.000
_cell.angle_alpha   90.00
_cell.angle_beta   90.00
_cell.angle_gamma   90.00
#
_symmetry.space_group_name_H-M   'P 1'
#
loop_
_entity.id
_entity.type
_entity.pdbx_description
1 polymer ?
#
loop_
_entity_poly.entity_id
_entity_poly.type
_entity_poly.pdbx_seq_one_letter_code
_entity_poly.pdbx_strand_id
1 'polypeptide(L)'
;MGNFMTSLGSMEDYDIVLNLAALGVLVVTVAGNLCIHMAQMRVFFYVRLILAEEIGSTVFMLLLLVTLCSSALMVPTAKRYLESGYQEMHKSLSNEKVDCGKFTIDELRVLVRRYWVMTETGSPQFVIGRSSIGVALGSIAPLLRWFIAVEFKSSKLGCKEGFKVETYWTQRLVDWRDSPLHLQIRHQKCRKLVHDVKRLLLNSCIAVQIVIVLASKLVLLISAPCVNGILFCFRHIKKLKAFDSSESRTGTELDFSHYVLLLEGEPGLPKKIVTNICNEADKLIQKGKKKQPKNVIKLLQRSVNFNGVKEFDRGEIGSLHTQELPNCWSLPVVTLTSIAISLPNIDNHKIKQLVRGVSEGLSFVKLIEKTLDTNGELESLRNTADVVWVEVELYKKWQDKDLQVASPKGRTHKEMLQSLSSAAEKTVRDFINGRDDVVMQNPLNWPVKVIAANSMYRITQTILLAHKDNDQLTDEQLFELLSVMISDIIAACLTNLARVITLKCR
;
A
#
# COMPACT_ATOMS: atom_id res chain seq x y z
N MET A 1 -13.19 13.32 11.50
CA MET A 1 -11.73 13.54 11.48
C MET A 1 -10.95 12.26 11.21
N GLY A 2 -11.10 11.19 12.02
CA GLY A 2 -10.34 9.93 11.85
C GLY A 2 -10.34 9.34 10.44
N ASN A 3 -11.51 9.13 9.83
CA ASN A 3 -11.62 8.58 8.46
C ASN A 3 -11.10 9.53 7.37
N PHE A 4 -11.14 10.84 7.60
CA PHE A 4 -10.65 11.85 6.66
C PHE A 4 -9.12 11.93 6.70
N MET A 5 -8.53 11.80 7.89
CA MET A 5 -7.07 11.80 8.03
C MET A 5 -6.44 10.54 7.42
N THR A 6 -7.04 9.37 7.62
CA THR A 6 -6.56 8.15 6.97
C THR A 6 -6.71 8.23 5.44
N SER A 7 -7.77 8.87 4.92
CA SER A 7 -7.93 9.05 3.47
C SER A 7 -6.90 10.00 2.85
N LEU A 8 -6.41 11.01 3.59
CA LEU A 8 -5.32 11.88 3.12
C LEU A 8 -4.04 11.09 2.82
N GLY A 9 -3.79 9.99 3.54
CA GLY A 9 -2.63 9.13 3.30
C GLY A 9 -2.65 8.38 1.96
N SER A 10 -3.83 8.19 1.37
CA SER A 10 -3.97 7.58 0.03
C SER A 10 -4.03 8.58 -1.12
N MET A 11 -4.23 9.86 -0.84
CA MET A 11 -4.46 10.87 -1.87
C MET A 11 -3.15 11.33 -2.52
N GLU A 12 -3.25 11.77 -3.76
CA GLU A 12 -2.15 12.47 -4.43
C GLU A 12 -1.94 13.86 -3.82
N ASP A 13 -0.72 14.41 -3.94
CA ASP A 13 -0.35 15.69 -3.33
C ASP A 13 -1.30 16.83 -3.77
N TYR A 14 -1.76 16.82 -5.03
CA TYR A 14 -2.71 17.79 -5.56
C TYR A 14 -4.11 17.64 -4.93
N ASP A 15 -4.60 16.40 -4.82
CA ASP A 15 -5.91 16.10 -4.25
C ASP A 15 -5.97 16.45 -2.76
N ILE A 16 -4.87 16.27 -2.02
CA ILE A 16 -4.76 16.69 -0.62
C ILE A 16 -5.03 18.19 -0.49
N VAL A 17 -4.39 19.00 -1.35
CA VAL A 17 -4.52 20.47 -1.32
C VAL A 17 -5.94 20.89 -1.71
N LEU A 18 -6.52 20.30 -2.76
CA LEU A 18 -7.87 20.62 -3.23
C LEU A 18 -8.94 20.29 -2.17
N ASN A 19 -8.88 19.09 -1.60
CA ASN A 19 -9.84 18.65 -0.58
C ASN A 19 -9.70 19.47 0.71
N LEU A 20 -8.48 19.86 1.08
CA LEU A 20 -8.24 20.73 2.23
C LEU A 20 -8.74 22.16 1.98
N ALA A 21 -8.53 22.72 0.78
CA ALA A 21 -9.02 24.05 0.43
C ALA A 21 -10.55 24.10 0.47
N ALA A 22 -11.23 23.09 -0.10
CA ALA A 22 -12.68 22.99 -0.05
C ALA A 22 -13.20 22.89 1.40
N LEU A 23 -12.57 22.05 2.23
CA LEU A 23 -12.93 21.92 3.65
C LEU A 23 -12.67 23.22 4.43
N GLY A 24 -11.56 23.91 4.16
CA GLY A 24 -11.22 25.19 4.76
C GLY A 24 -12.24 26.27 4.43
N VAL A 25 -12.62 26.40 3.16
CA VAL A 25 -13.69 27.32 2.73
C VAL A 25 -15.00 26.99 3.43
N LEU A 26 -15.37 25.71 3.52
CA LEU A 26 -16.60 25.28 4.20
C LEU A 26 -16.58 25.68 5.68
N VAL A 27 -15.51 25.37 6.42
CA VAL A 27 -15.42 25.66 7.85
C VAL A 27 -15.38 27.17 8.12
N VAL A 28 -14.63 27.94 7.31
CA VAL A 28 -14.60 29.40 7.43
C VAL A 28 -15.97 30.00 7.12
N THR A 29 -16.68 29.48 6.12
CA THR A 29 -18.04 29.94 5.77
C THR A 29 -19.03 29.65 6.88
N VAL A 30 -18.99 28.43 7.45
CA VAL A 30 -19.85 28.06 8.59
C VAL A 30 -19.54 28.93 9.81
N ALA A 31 -18.26 29.15 10.13
CA ALA A 31 -17.85 30.02 11.23
C ALA A 31 -18.28 31.47 11.00
N GLY A 32 -18.13 32.00 9.79
CA GLY A 32 -18.57 33.34 9.41
C GLY A 32 -20.08 33.51 9.53
N ASN A 33 -20.86 32.55 9.03
CA ASN A 33 -22.32 32.54 9.15
C ASN A 33 -22.77 32.52 10.61
N LEU A 34 -22.11 31.71 11.45
CA LEU A 34 -22.39 31.65 12.88
C LEU A 34 -22.06 32.97 13.57
N CYS A 35 -20.94 33.60 13.25
CA CYS A 35 -20.59 34.94 13.72
C CYS A 35 -21.62 36.01 13.33
N ILE A 36 -22.13 35.98 12.09
CA ILE A 36 -23.18 36.91 11.60
C ILE A 36 -24.48 36.68 12.36
N HIS A 37 -24.90 35.42 12.52
CA HIS A 37 -26.11 35.04 13.24
C HIS A 37 -26.04 35.49 14.71
N MET A 38 -24.86 35.39 15.33
CA MET A 38 -24.57 35.86 16.68
C MET A 38 -24.61 37.39 16.81
N ALA A 39 -24.20 38.12 15.76
CA ALA A 39 -24.28 39.57 15.72
C ALA A 39 -25.73 40.06 15.54
N GLN A 40 -26.53 39.37 14.72
CA GLN A 40 -27.95 39.68 14.49
C GLN A 40 -28.83 39.36 15.71
N MET A 41 -28.55 38.26 16.42
CA MET A 41 -29.28 37.85 17.64
C MET A 41 -29.05 38.75 18.86
N ARG A 42 -28.13 39.73 18.81
CA ARG A 42 -27.87 40.68 19.93
C ARG A 42 -29.05 41.59 20.30
N VAL A 43 -30.14 41.60 19.53
CA VAL A 43 -31.28 42.51 19.78
C VAL A 43 -32.30 41.94 20.77
N PHE A 44 -32.25 40.66 21.14
CA PHE A 44 -33.24 40.05 22.06
C PHE A 44 -32.59 39.47 23.32
N PHE A 45 -33.07 39.88 24.49
CA PHE A 45 -32.44 39.65 25.79
C PHE A 45 -32.73 38.23 26.37
N TYR A 46 -32.15 37.18 25.78
CA TYR A 46 -32.13 35.80 26.35
C TYR A 46 -30.81 35.05 26.02
N VAL A 47 -29.71 35.82 25.98
CA VAL A 47 -28.55 35.58 25.11
C VAL A 47 -27.32 34.97 25.78
N ARG A 48 -27.23 34.80 27.11
CA ARG A 48 -25.93 34.49 27.74
C ARG A 48 -25.52 33.01 27.82
N LEU A 49 -26.45 32.06 27.79
CA LEU A 49 -26.13 30.62 27.88
C LEU A 49 -25.77 30.03 26.50
N ILE A 50 -26.60 30.35 25.48
CA ILE A 50 -26.42 29.90 24.09
C ILE A 50 -25.14 30.50 23.47
N LEU A 51 -24.77 31.74 23.83
CA LEU A 51 -23.57 32.39 23.27
C LEU A 51 -22.27 31.62 23.59
N ALA A 52 -22.15 31.08 24.80
CA ALA A 52 -20.92 30.45 25.25
C ALA A 52 -20.71 29.07 24.59
N GLU A 53 -21.79 28.31 24.38
CA GLU A 53 -21.76 27.03 23.67
C GLU A 53 -21.46 27.22 22.18
N GLU A 54 -22.07 28.21 21.54
CA GLU A 54 -21.84 28.51 20.11
C GLU A 54 -20.43 29.08 19.83
N ILE A 55 -19.92 29.96 20.70
CA ILE A 55 -18.54 30.45 20.62
C ILE A 55 -17.56 29.31 20.89
N GLY A 56 -17.81 28.47 21.90
CA GLY A 56 -16.98 27.32 22.21
C GLY A 56 -16.92 26.30 21.07
N SER A 57 -18.07 26.01 20.45
CA SER A 57 -18.17 25.15 19.26
C SER A 57 -17.40 25.73 18.07
N THR A 58 -17.52 27.04 17.83
CA THR A 58 -16.80 27.72 16.73
C THR A 58 -15.29 27.70 16.93
N VAL A 59 -14.81 27.97 18.15
CA VAL A 59 -13.39 27.88 18.49
C VAL A 59 -12.88 26.45 18.35
N PHE A 60 -13.66 25.46 18.78
CA PHE A 60 -13.30 24.06 18.63
C PHE A 60 -13.23 23.63 17.15
N MET A 61 -14.19 24.04 16.33
CA MET A 61 -14.19 23.79 14.88
C MET A 61 -12.98 24.42 14.18
N LEU A 62 -12.59 25.65 14.57
CA LEU A 62 -11.40 26.31 14.05
C LEU A 62 -10.10 25.62 14.49
N LEU A 63 -10.02 25.17 15.76
CA LEU A 63 -8.88 24.38 16.24
C LEU A 63 -8.75 23.07 15.47
N LEU A 64 -9.87 22.36 15.24
CA LEU A 64 -9.86 21.14 14.42
C LEU A 64 -9.41 21.43 12.99
N LEU A 65 -9.87 22.52 12.37
CA LEU A 65 -9.40 22.93 11.05
C LEU A 65 -7.90 23.22 11.03
N VAL A 66 -7.37 23.94 12.02
CA VAL A 66 -5.93 24.22 12.13
C VAL A 66 -5.15 22.91 12.28
N THR A 67 -5.61 21.97 13.11
CA THR A 67 -4.96 20.66 13.25
C THR A 67 -4.97 19.87 11.94
N LEU A 68 -6.11 19.85 11.22
CA LEU A 68 -6.24 19.21 9.92
C LEU A 68 -5.31 19.84 8.87
N CYS A 69 -5.25 21.17 8.77
CA CYS A 69 -4.35 21.86 7.86
C CYS A 69 -2.89 21.57 8.17
N SER A 70 -2.50 21.60 9.45
CA SER A 70 -1.12 21.29 9.87
C SER A 70 -0.71 19.86 9.53
N SER A 71 -1.63 18.90 9.71
CA SER A 71 -1.37 17.50 9.39
C SER A 71 -1.33 17.26 7.88
N ALA A 72 -2.22 17.88 7.10
CA ALA A 72 -2.22 17.79 5.64
C ALA A 72 -0.93 18.35 5.01
N LEU A 73 -0.35 19.42 5.58
CA LEU A 73 0.96 19.93 5.16
C LEU A 73 2.12 18.96 5.48
N MET A 74 2.00 18.19 6.56
CA MET A 74 2.99 17.18 6.93
C MET A 74 2.90 15.92 6.04
N VAL A 75 1.73 15.55 5.52
CA VAL A 75 1.53 14.30 4.76
C VAL A 75 2.49 14.13 3.57
N PRO A 76 2.63 15.09 2.63
CA PRO A 76 3.54 14.94 1.50
C PRO A 76 5.01 14.81 1.92
N THR A 77 5.43 15.58 2.91
CA THR A 77 6.81 15.54 3.44
C THR A 77 7.08 14.20 4.13
N ALA A 78 6.14 13.72 4.95
CA ALA A 78 6.22 12.40 5.57
C ALA A 78 6.28 11.28 4.52
N LYS A 79 5.49 11.37 3.44
CA LYS A 79 5.52 10.39 2.34
C LYS A 79 6.90 10.32 1.68
N ARG A 80 7.51 11.47 1.35
CA ARG A 80 8.85 11.52 0.76
C ARG A 80 9.92 10.97 1.71
N TYR A 81 9.81 11.28 2.99
CA TYR A 81 10.73 10.78 4.02
C TYR A 81 10.63 9.25 4.17
N LEU A 82 9.40 8.72 4.27
CA LEU A 82 9.14 7.28 4.35
C LEU A 82 9.61 6.56 3.08
N GLU A 83 9.39 7.15 1.90
CA GLU A 83 9.86 6.60 0.63
C GLU A 83 11.40 6.53 0.58
N SER A 84 12.09 7.59 1.02
CA SER A 84 13.55 7.59 1.12
C SER A 84 14.07 6.52 2.08
N GLY A 85 13.48 6.44 3.29
CA GLY A 85 13.84 5.41 4.27
C GLY A 85 13.53 3.99 3.79
N TYR A 86 12.43 3.83 3.03
CA TYR A 86 12.08 2.59 2.37
C TYR A 86 13.16 2.19 1.36
N GLN A 87 13.57 3.10 0.45
CA GLN A 87 14.60 2.78 -0.55
C GLN A 87 15.95 2.42 0.09
N GLU A 88 16.34 3.09 1.17
CA GLU A 88 17.59 2.81 1.89
C GLU A 88 17.59 1.41 2.54
N MET A 89 16.52 1.08 3.25
CA MET A 89 16.36 -0.23 3.89
C MET A 89 16.21 -1.35 2.86
N HIS A 90 15.53 -1.07 1.73
CA HIS A 90 15.36 -2.01 0.63
C HIS A 90 16.72 -2.33 0.00
N LYS A 91 17.55 -1.30 -0.24
CA LYS A 91 18.91 -1.46 -0.76
C LYS A 91 19.79 -2.28 0.19
N SER A 92 19.69 -2.04 1.49
CA SER A 92 20.41 -2.80 2.52
C SER A 92 20.04 -4.29 2.49
N LEU A 93 18.73 -4.58 2.47
CA LEU A 93 18.21 -5.94 2.33
C LEU A 93 18.61 -6.60 1.00
N SER A 94 18.59 -5.86 -0.11
CA SER A 94 18.98 -6.41 -1.41
C SER A 94 20.47 -6.78 -1.46
N ASN A 95 21.33 -5.98 -0.81
CA ASN A 95 22.77 -6.24 -0.76
C ASN A 95 23.14 -7.41 0.18
N GLU A 96 22.37 -7.64 1.24
CA GLU A 96 22.51 -8.82 2.11
C GLU A 96 22.21 -10.14 1.37
N LYS A 97 21.43 -10.07 0.27
CA LYS A 97 20.84 -11.23 -0.43
C LYS A 97 21.56 -11.69 -1.70
N VAL A 98 22.83 -11.33 -1.89
CA VAL A 98 23.57 -11.66 -3.12
C VAL A 98 23.76 -13.17 -3.33
N ASP A 99 23.54 -14.02 -2.32
CA ASP A 99 23.60 -15.49 -2.48
C ASP A 99 22.21 -16.09 -2.78
N CYS A 100 21.70 -15.84 -4.00
CA CYS A 100 20.34 -16.22 -4.44
C CYS A 100 20.14 -17.74 -4.67
N GLY A 101 21.14 -18.57 -4.35
CA GLY A 101 21.16 -19.98 -4.76
C GLY A 101 20.46 -20.97 -3.81
N LYS A 102 20.20 -20.61 -2.55
CA LYS A 102 19.67 -21.55 -1.54
C LYS A 102 18.76 -20.87 -0.52
N PHE A 103 17.55 -20.49 -0.92
CA PHE A 103 16.52 -20.10 0.07
C PHE A 103 15.80 -21.34 0.58
N THR A 104 15.83 -21.54 1.89
CA THR A 104 14.88 -22.42 2.58
C THR A 104 13.50 -21.76 2.66
N ILE A 105 12.44 -22.57 2.85
CA ILE A 105 11.07 -22.06 3.00
C ILE A 105 10.97 -21.11 4.20
N ASP A 106 11.74 -21.35 5.26
CA ASP A 106 11.72 -20.52 6.46
C ASP A 106 12.49 -19.20 6.27
N GLU A 107 13.60 -19.19 5.53
CA GLU A 107 14.26 -17.94 5.13
C GLU A 107 13.36 -17.08 4.24
N LEU A 108 12.65 -17.70 3.29
CA LEU A 108 11.68 -16.99 2.45
C LEU A 108 10.54 -16.40 3.29
N ARG A 109 10.08 -17.13 4.32
CA ARG A 109 9.07 -16.62 5.26
C ARG A 109 9.58 -15.41 6.04
N VAL A 110 10.80 -15.48 6.55
CA VAL A 110 11.45 -14.35 7.23
C VAL A 110 11.59 -13.17 6.27
N LEU A 111 11.97 -13.41 5.02
CA LEU A 111 12.09 -12.40 3.98
C LEU A 111 10.78 -11.64 3.74
N VAL A 112 9.69 -12.39 3.54
CA VAL A 112 8.36 -11.85 3.32
C VAL A 112 7.92 -11.03 4.54
N ARG A 113 8.18 -11.51 5.76
CA ARG A 113 7.87 -10.75 6.99
C ARG A 113 8.66 -9.44 7.08
N ARG A 114 9.96 -9.44 6.76
CA ARG A 114 10.79 -8.22 6.74
C ARG A 114 10.19 -7.17 5.79
N TYR A 115 9.89 -7.56 4.55
CA TYR A 115 9.26 -6.66 3.57
C TYR A 115 7.84 -6.24 3.96
N TRP A 116 7.06 -7.14 4.55
CA TRP A 116 5.70 -6.84 4.97
C TRP A 116 5.68 -5.79 6.09
N VAL A 117 6.52 -5.95 7.11
CA VAL A 117 6.66 -4.96 8.20
C VAL A 117 7.09 -3.61 7.65
N MET A 118 8.08 -3.60 6.77
CA MET A 118 8.59 -2.40 6.13
C MET A 118 7.53 -1.69 5.28
N THR A 119 6.75 -2.43 4.49
CA THR A 119 5.68 -1.87 3.64
C THR A 119 4.52 -1.33 4.48
N GLU A 120 4.08 -2.08 5.50
CA GLU A 120 2.96 -1.69 6.36
C GLU A 120 3.32 -0.43 7.16
N THR A 121 4.51 -0.40 7.77
CA THR A 121 4.97 0.72 8.60
C THR A 121 5.37 1.94 7.79
N GLY A 122 5.82 1.73 6.54
CA GLY A 122 6.07 2.79 5.56
C GLY A 122 4.82 3.35 4.89
N SER A 123 3.65 2.74 5.09
CA SER A 123 2.43 3.22 4.46
C SER A 123 1.97 4.56 5.06
N PRO A 124 1.72 5.60 4.24
CA PRO A 124 1.30 6.90 4.76
C PRO A 124 -0.01 6.81 5.56
N GLN A 125 -0.91 5.90 5.18
CA GLN A 125 -2.16 5.65 5.90
C GLN A 125 -1.92 5.17 7.33
N PHE A 126 -1.01 4.21 7.53
CA PHE A 126 -0.66 3.70 8.86
C PHE A 126 0.00 4.78 9.71
N VAL A 127 0.93 5.53 9.14
CA VAL A 127 1.66 6.63 9.79
C VAL A 127 0.73 7.75 10.22
N ILE A 128 -0.15 8.21 9.34
CA ILE A 128 -1.14 9.25 9.65
C ILE A 128 -2.17 8.73 10.64
N GLY A 129 -2.57 7.46 10.53
CA GLY A 129 -3.44 6.78 11.48
C GLY A 129 -2.91 6.90 12.91
N ARG A 130 -1.64 6.53 13.15
CA ARG A 130 -1.04 6.66 14.50
C ARG A 130 -0.80 8.11 14.94
N SER A 131 -0.35 8.98 14.03
CA SER A 131 -0.08 10.39 14.36
C SER A 131 -1.36 11.15 14.73
N SER A 132 -2.47 10.88 14.04
CA SER A 132 -3.76 11.52 14.29
C SER A 132 -4.31 11.24 15.70
N ILE A 133 -4.06 10.06 16.26
CA ILE A 133 -4.42 9.71 17.64
C ILE A 133 -3.63 10.60 18.61
N GLY A 134 -2.34 10.82 18.35
CA GLY A 134 -1.48 11.70 19.14
C GLY A 134 -1.95 13.16 19.10
N VAL A 135 -2.26 13.68 17.91
CA VAL A 135 -2.75 15.07 17.73
C VAL A 135 -4.12 15.27 18.39
N ALA A 136 -5.03 14.30 18.26
CA ALA A 136 -6.33 14.35 18.92
C ALA A 136 -6.20 14.39 20.45
N LEU A 137 -5.37 13.51 21.02
CA LEU A 137 -5.09 13.49 22.46
C LEU A 137 -4.40 14.78 22.94
N GLY A 138 -3.46 15.30 22.14
CA GLY A 138 -2.75 16.55 22.41
C GLY A 138 -3.66 17.78 22.40
N SER A 139 -4.73 17.76 21.60
CA SER A 139 -5.73 18.83 21.55
C SER A 139 -6.74 18.75 22.69
N ILE A 140 -7.06 17.54 23.15
CA ILE A 140 -8.02 17.29 24.25
C ILE A 140 -7.41 17.61 25.62
N ALA A 141 -6.12 17.34 25.84
CA ALA A 141 -5.49 17.50 27.16
C ALA A 141 -5.47 18.94 27.70
N PRO A 142 -5.17 20.00 26.92
CA PRO A 142 -5.26 21.39 27.37
C PRO A 142 -6.68 21.80 27.72
N LEU A 143 -7.68 21.35 26.93
CA LEU A 143 -9.09 21.59 27.21
C LEU A 143 -9.46 20.97 28.56
N LEU A 144 -9.11 19.71 28.80
CA LEU A 144 -9.34 19.04 30.08
C LEU A 144 -8.65 19.75 31.25
N ARG A 145 -7.39 20.20 31.09
CA ARG A 145 -6.69 20.96 32.13
C ARG A 145 -7.37 22.30 32.44
N TRP A 146 -7.84 23.01 31.41
CA TRP A 146 -8.59 24.25 31.57
C TRP A 146 -9.92 23.99 32.29
N PHE A 147 -10.65 22.93 31.94
CA PHE A 147 -11.89 22.53 32.61
C PHE A 147 -11.67 22.21 34.10
N ILE A 148 -10.61 21.48 34.46
CA ILE A 148 -10.27 21.18 35.86
C ILE A 148 -9.92 22.46 36.64
N ALA A 149 -9.16 23.38 36.03
CA ALA A 149 -8.81 24.65 36.66
C ALA A 149 -10.06 25.52 36.95
N VAL A 150 -11.05 25.46 36.06
CA VAL A 150 -12.35 26.12 36.22
C VAL A 150 -13.16 25.50 37.37
N GLU A 151 -13.22 24.17 37.48
CA GLU A 151 -13.90 23.44 38.58
C GLU A 151 -13.31 23.77 39.95
N PHE A 152 -11.98 23.80 40.06
CA PHE A 152 -11.30 24.17 41.31
C PHE A 152 -11.62 25.61 41.74
N LYS A 153 -11.76 26.51 40.77
CA LYS A 153 -12.10 27.91 41.04
C LYS A 153 -13.59 28.11 41.34
N SER A 154 -14.48 27.32 40.72
CA SER A 154 -15.93 27.41 40.94
C SER A 154 -16.37 26.76 42.24
N SER A 155 -15.77 25.61 42.62
CA SER A 155 -16.04 24.91 43.89
C SER A 155 -15.70 25.76 45.13
N LYS A 156 -14.75 26.69 45.00
CA LYS A 156 -14.37 27.62 46.06
C LYS A 156 -15.29 28.85 46.17
N LEU A 157 -16.15 29.10 45.18
CA LEU A 157 -17.00 30.28 45.10
C LEU A 157 -18.46 29.92 45.41
N GLY A 158 -18.87 30.10 46.67
CA GLY A 158 -20.25 29.85 47.10
C GLY A 158 -21.29 30.76 46.41
N CYS A 159 -22.48 30.21 46.13
CA CYS A 159 -23.54 30.84 45.32
C CYS A 159 -24.04 32.21 45.83
N LYS A 160 -23.78 32.57 47.11
CA LYS A 160 -24.20 33.85 47.70
C LYS A 160 -23.12 34.93 47.79
N GLU A 161 -21.83 34.59 47.75
CA GLU A 161 -20.73 35.57 47.83
C GLU A 161 -20.07 35.87 46.46
N GLY A 162 -20.36 35.07 45.43
CA GLY A 162 -19.67 35.14 44.14
C GLY A 162 -19.90 36.40 43.29
N PHE A 163 -21.02 37.10 43.44
CA PHE A 163 -21.39 38.24 42.57
C PHE A 163 -20.96 39.61 43.08
N LYS A 164 -20.28 39.69 44.23
CA LYS A 164 -19.67 40.94 44.69
C LYS A 164 -18.44 41.24 43.82
N VAL A 165 -18.45 42.38 43.12
CA VAL A 165 -17.26 42.87 42.42
C VAL A 165 -16.30 43.40 43.48
N GLU A 166 -15.15 42.77 43.63
CA GLU A 166 -14.16 43.17 44.61
C GLU A 166 -13.66 44.58 44.26
N THR A 167 -13.62 45.47 45.26
CA THR A 167 -13.31 46.90 45.09
C THR A 167 -11.95 47.13 44.45
N TYR A 168 -10.97 46.23 44.63
CA TYR A 168 -9.65 46.35 44.01
C TYR A 168 -9.67 46.37 42.47
N TRP A 169 -10.69 45.76 41.83
CA TRP A 169 -10.82 45.77 40.37
C TRP A 169 -11.14 47.15 39.80
N THR A 170 -11.81 48.01 40.57
CA THR A 170 -12.24 49.35 40.12
C THR A 170 -11.48 50.47 40.82
N GLN A 171 -10.82 50.18 41.94
CA GLN A 171 -10.07 51.12 42.78
C GLN A 171 -9.14 52.03 41.99
N ARG A 172 -8.24 51.46 41.17
CA ARG A 172 -7.23 52.22 40.44
C ARG A 172 -7.82 53.17 39.38
N LEU A 173 -8.95 52.80 38.77
CA LEU A 173 -9.67 53.64 37.82
C LEU A 173 -10.42 54.78 38.52
N VAL A 174 -10.98 54.48 39.69
CA VAL A 174 -11.59 55.48 40.58
C VAL A 174 -10.54 56.49 41.05
N ASP A 175 -9.37 56.02 41.48
CA ASP A 175 -8.26 56.87 41.91
C ASP A 175 -7.76 57.77 40.76
N TRP A 176 -7.69 57.25 39.53
CA TRP A 176 -7.33 58.02 38.35
C TRP A 176 -8.38 59.06 37.95
N ARG A 177 -9.67 58.75 38.16
CA ARG A 177 -10.78 59.68 37.95
C ARG A 177 -10.68 60.86 38.89
N ASP A 178 -10.34 60.59 40.15
CA ASP A 178 -10.32 61.59 41.22
C ASP A 178 -8.95 62.30 41.33
N SER A 179 -7.92 61.82 40.61
CA SER A 179 -6.59 62.44 40.54
C SER A 179 -6.59 63.77 39.75
N PRO A 180 -5.99 64.84 40.31
CA PRO A 180 -5.82 66.11 39.60
C PRO A 180 -4.80 65.95 38.45
N LEU A 181 -5.12 66.54 37.28
CA LEU A 181 -4.21 66.55 36.13
C LEU A 181 -3.11 67.58 36.37
N HIS A 182 -1.86 67.12 36.43
CA HIS A 182 -0.68 67.97 36.60
C HIS A 182 -0.19 68.56 35.26
N LEU A 183 -1.12 69.08 34.45
CA LEU A 183 -0.81 69.71 33.17
C LEU A 183 -0.96 71.23 33.31
N GLN A 184 0.14 71.96 33.20
CA GLN A 184 0.17 73.44 33.22
C GLN A 184 -0.45 74.01 31.93
N ILE A 185 -1.78 74.01 31.84
CA ILE A 185 -2.52 74.59 30.71
C ILE A 185 -3.12 75.94 31.15
N ARG A 186 -2.72 77.02 30.47
CA ARG A 186 -2.99 78.43 30.83
C ARG A 186 -4.46 78.87 30.64
N HIS A 187 -5.32 78.07 29.99
CA HIS A 187 -6.70 78.45 29.67
C HIS A 187 -7.76 77.69 30.48
N GLN A 188 -8.53 78.42 31.30
CA GLN A 188 -9.49 77.90 32.29
C GLN A 188 -10.67 77.11 31.70
N LYS A 189 -11.19 77.48 30.52
CA LYS A 189 -12.32 76.79 29.85
C LYS A 189 -11.91 75.43 29.26
N CYS A 190 -10.70 75.35 28.68
CA CYS A 190 -10.15 74.10 28.16
C CYS A 190 -9.87 73.11 29.29
N ARG A 191 -9.35 73.60 30.43
CA ARG A 191 -9.16 72.77 31.63
C ARG A 191 -10.47 72.14 32.11
N LYS A 192 -11.58 72.89 32.12
CA LYS A 192 -12.91 72.37 32.49
C LYS A 192 -13.38 71.27 31.53
N LEU A 193 -13.30 71.51 30.22
CA LEU A 193 -13.66 70.53 29.19
C LEU A 193 -12.82 69.24 29.29
N VAL A 194 -11.50 69.35 29.49
CA VAL A 194 -10.62 68.18 29.65
C VAL A 194 -10.97 67.38 30.90
N HIS A 195 -11.32 68.04 32.01
CA HIS A 195 -11.79 67.35 33.22
C HIS A 195 -13.15 66.67 33.02
N ASP A 196 -14.09 67.31 32.33
CA ASP A 196 -15.42 66.76 32.04
C ASP A 196 -15.31 65.53 31.11
N VAL A 197 -14.47 65.61 30.06
CA VAL A 197 -14.19 64.49 29.15
C VAL A 197 -13.44 63.36 29.86
N LYS A 198 -12.41 63.67 30.67
CA LYS A 198 -11.70 62.67 31.49
C LYS A 198 -12.66 61.93 32.43
N ARG A 199 -13.56 62.66 33.09
CA ARG A 199 -14.55 62.09 34.00
C ARG A 199 -15.55 61.20 33.28
N LEU A 200 -16.03 61.62 32.10
CA LEU A 200 -16.92 60.81 31.27
C LEU A 200 -16.25 59.50 30.82
N LEU A 201 -15.03 59.59 30.28
CA LEU A 201 -14.27 58.43 29.81
C LEU A 201 -13.98 57.43 30.94
N LEU A 202 -13.51 57.90 32.10
CA LEU A 202 -13.20 57.01 33.22
C LEU A 202 -14.45 56.38 33.84
N ASN A 203 -15.58 57.09 33.88
CA ASN A 203 -16.86 56.51 34.29
C ASN A 203 -17.32 55.41 33.33
N SER A 204 -17.19 55.61 32.02
CA SER A 204 -17.48 54.58 31.02
C SER A 204 -16.55 53.37 31.17
N CYS A 205 -15.25 53.57 31.41
CA CYS A 205 -14.29 52.47 31.63
C CYS A 205 -14.59 51.68 32.90
N ILE A 206 -14.96 52.34 34.02
CA ILE A 206 -15.35 51.65 35.26
C ILE A 206 -16.59 50.79 35.02
N ALA A 207 -17.60 51.32 34.31
CA ALA A 207 -18.80 50.55 33.97
C ALA A 207 -18.48 49.31 33.10
N VAL A 208 -17.63 49.47 32.07
CA VAL A 208 -17.18 48.35 31.23
C VAL A 208 -16.39 47.31 32.05
N GLN A 209 -15.50 47.74 32.94
CA GLN A 209 -14.70 46.86 33.79
C GLN A 209 -15.57 46.05 34.76
N ILE A 210 -16.59 46.68 35.36
CA ILE A 210 -17.60 46.00 36.20
C ILE A 210 -18.35 44.95 35.38
N VAL A 211 -18.79 45.29 34.17
CA VAL A 211 -19.50 44.36 33.27
C VAL A 211 -18.62 43.18 32.86
N ILE A 212 -17.34 43.39 32.58
CA ILE A 212 -16.38 42.33 32.23
C ILE A 212 -16.15 41.39 33.41
N VAL A 213 -15.93 41.92 34.62
CA VAL A 213 -15.72 41.10 35.83
C VAL A 213 -16.97 40.26 36.11
N LEU A 214 -18.16 40.86 36.05
CA LEU A 214 -19.42 40.15 36.23
C LEU A 214 -19.65 39.08 35.15
N ALA A 215 -19.33 39.38 33.88
CA ALA A 215 -19.43 38.41 32.79
C ALA A 215 -18.47 37.23 32.99
N SER A 216 -17.22 37.48 33.39
CA SER A 216 -16.23 36.42 33.62
C SER A 216 -16.62 35.48 34.78
N LYS A 217 -17.18 36.02 35.87
CA LYS A 217 -17.69 35.22 37.00
C LYS A 217 -18.94 34.42 36.61
N LEU A 218 -19.82 34.98 35.77
CA LEU A 218 -21.00 34.29 35.27
C LEU A 218 -20.64 33.11 34.35
N VAL A 219 -19.62 33.26 33.49
CA VAL A 219 -19.11 32.17 32.62
C VAL A 219 -18.60 31.00 33.46
N LEU A 220 -17.85 31.27 34.55
CA LEU A 220 -17.35 30.22 35.46
C LEU A 220 -18.48 29.44 36.15
N LEU A 221 -19.58 30.12 36.49
CA LEU A 221 -20.76 29.50 37.13
C LEU A 221 -21.51 28.58 36.16
N ILE A 222 -21.65 29.02 34.90
CA ILE A 222 -22.34 28.28 33.84
C ILE A 222 -21.54 27.03 33.41
N SER A 223 -20.21 27.10 33.41
CA SER A 223 -19.36 25.96 33.02
C SER A 223 -19.37 24.79 34.01
N ALA A 224 -19.74 25.01 35.28
CA ALA A 224 -19.72 23.98 36.32
C ALA A 224 -20.64 22.77 36.07
N PRO A 225 -21.93 22.93 35.67
CA PRO A 225 -22.79 21.79 35.35
C PRO A 225 -22.36 21.00 34.11
N CYS A 226 -21.82 21.65 33.08
CA CYS A 226 -21.30 20.97 31.88
C CYS A 226 -20.12 20.04 32.22
N VAL A 227 -19.25 20.45 33.15
CA VAL A 227 -18.09 19.65 33.60
C VAL A 227 -18.54 18.38 34.33
N ASN A 228 -19.58 18.46 35.17
CA ASN A 228 -20.13 17.29 35.87
C ASN A 228 -20.70 16.24 34.90
N GLY A 229 -21.34 16.68 33.81
CA GLY A 229 -21.84 15.78 32.76
C GLY A 229 -20.73 15.05 32.01
N ILE A 230 -19.65 15.76 31.66
CA ILE A 230 -18.49 15.17 30.95
C ILE A 230 -17.73 14.19 31.85
N LEU A 231 -17.54 14.51 33.14
CA LEU A 231 -16.85 13.65 34.10
C LEU A 231 -17.62 12.33 34.34
N PHE A 232 -18.95 12.39 34.33
CA PHE A 232 -19.83 11.21 34.39
C PHE A 232 -19.57 10.27 33.20
N CYS A 233 -19.47 10.81 31.97
CA CYS A 233 -19.13 10.04 30.77
C CYS A 233 -17.73 9.41 30.86
N PHE A 234 -16.71 10.16 31.30
CA PHE A 234 -15.34 9.64 31.43
C PHE A 234 -15.23 8.51 32.47
N ARG A 235 -15.96 8.58 33.59
CA ARG A 235 -16.00 7.49 34.59
C ARG A 235 -16.60 6.21 34.01
N HIS A 236 -17.58 6.31 33.11
CA HIS A 236 -18.17 5.16 32.42
C HIS A 236 -17.22 4.52 31.40
N ILE A 237 -16.49 5.31 30.61
CA ILE A 237 -15.53 4.79 29.62
C ILE A 237 -14.36 4.06 30.31
N LYS A 238 -13.87 4.59 31.45
CA LYS A 238 -12.80 3.95 32.22
C LYS A 238 -13.23 2.60 32.81
N LYS A 239 -14.53 2.39 33.04
CA LYS A 239 -15.11 1.13 33.51
C LYS A 239 -15.22 0.07 32.39
N LEU A 240 -15.37 0.48 31.13
CA LEU A 240 -15.39 -0.44 29.97
C LEU A 240 -13.98 -0.90 29.55
N LYS A 241 -12.95 -0.07 29.69
CA LYS A 241 -11.57 -0.42 29.29
C LYS A 241 -10.88 -1.48 30.17
N ALA A 242 -11.46 -1.84 31.30
CA ALA A 242 -10.93 -2.87 32.20
C ALA A 242 -11.27 -4.30 31.74
N PHE A 243 -12.05 -4.47 30.65
CA PHE A 243 -12.58 -5.79 30.26
C PHE A 243 -11.89 -6.44 29.05
N ASP A 244 -10.87 -5.81 28.45
CA ASP A 244 -10.28 -6.35 27.21
C ASP A 244 -8.75 -6.27 27.21
N SER A 245 -8.14 -7.17 27.98
CA SER A 245 -6.72 -7.49 27.84
C SER A 245 -6.52 -8.99 27.97
N SER A 246 -6.98 -9.76 26.98
CA SER A 246 -6.52 -11.14 26.83
C SER A 246 -5.19 -11.16 26.08
N GLU A 247 -4.15 -11.60 26.78
CA GLU A 247 -2.81 -11.82 26.30
C GLU A 247 -2.69 -13.26 25.79
N SER A 248 -2.05 -13.49 24.63
CA SER A 248 -1.72 -14.84 24.19
C SER A 248 -0.29 -14.95 23.63
N ARG A 249 0.56 -15.57 24.46
CA ARG A 249 1.65 -16.52 24.21
C ARG A 249 2.68 -16.28 23.09
N THR A 250 3.84 -15.83 23.56
CA THR A 250 5.20 -16.38 23.37
C THR A 250 5.42 -17.47 22.32
N GLY A 251 6.14 -17.10 21.26
CA GLY A 251 7.06 -17.96 20.51
C GLY A 251 8.31 -17.14 20.21
N THR A 252 9.49 -17.77 20.29
CA THR A 252 10.84 -17.17 20.15
C THR A 252 10.86 -16.09 19.05
N GLU A 253 10.78 -14.83 19.45
CA GLU A 253 10.42 -13.73 18.56
C GLU A 253 11.68 -13.16 17.91
N LEU A 254 11.92 -13.48 16.65
CA LEU A 254 12.87 -12.74 15.81
C LEU A 254 12.48 -11.26 15.86
N ASP A 255 13.43 -10.41 16.23
CA ASP A 255 13.16 -8.98 16.43
C ASP A 255 13.10 -8.25 15.09
N PHE A 256 11.88 -8.03 14.59
CA PHE A 256 11.63 -7.27 13.36
C PHE A 256 11.64 -5.75 13.57
N SER A 257 11.94 -5.26 14.78
CA SER A 257 11.91 -3.83 15.11
C SER A 257 12.83 -2.98 14.23
N HIS A 258 13.93 -3.56 13.73
CA HIS A 258 14.87 -2.89 12.81
C HIS A 258 14.30 -2.65 11.40
N TYR A 259 13.19 -3.31 11.04
CA TYR A 259 12.53 -3.16 9.74
C TYR A 259 11.32 -2.23 9.77
N VAL A 260 11.08 -1.57 10.91
CA VAL A 260 9.99 -0.62 11.09
C VAL A 260 10.42 0.75 10.55
N LEU A 261 9.65 1.32 9.64
CA LEU A 261 9.83 2.70 9.19
C LEU A 261 9.14 3.67 10.15
N LEU A 262 9.93 4.61 10.68
CA LEU A 262 9.50 5.64 11.62
C LEU A 262 9.82 7.02 11.04
N LEU A 263 9.02 8.03 11.40
CA LEU A 263 9.40 9.42 11.11
C LEU A 263 10.49 9.87 12.08
N GLU A 264 11.23 10.91 11.70
CA GLU A 264 12.28 11.49 12.53
C GLU A 264 11.75 11.88 13.92
N GLY A 265 12.41 11.38 14.98
CA GLY A 265 12.05 11.66 16.37
C GLY A 265 10.94 10.78 16.97
N GLU A 266 10.38 9.82 16.21
CA GLU A 266 9.36 8.91 16.75
C GLU A 266 9.97 7.77 17.58
N PRO A 267 9.37 7.42 18.73
CA PRO A 267 9.81 6.28 19.51
C PRO A 267 9.55 4.97 18.74
N GLY A 268 10.34 3.94 19.04
CA GLY A 268 10.15 2.60 18.48
C GLY A 268 8.73 2.06 18.71
N LEU A 269 8.17 1.38 17.70
CA LEU A 269 6.86 0.74 17.83
C LEU A 269 6.90 -0.33 18.94
N PRO A 270 5.84 -0.45 19.77
CA PRO A 270 5.71 -1.55 20.70
C PRO A 270 5.78 -2.90 19.98
N LYS A 271 6.52 -3.87 20.55
CA LYS A 271 6.68 -5.22 19.98
C LYS A 271 5.36 -5.85 19.56
N LYS A 272 4.32 -5.73 20.39
CA LYS A 272 2.95 -6.23 20.13
C LYS A 272 2.37 -5.75 18.78
N ILE A 273 2.66 -4.52 18.35
CA ILE A 273 2.17 -4.01 17.06
C ILE A 273 2.91 -4.71 15.92
N VAL A 274 4.22 -4.86 16.02
CA VAL A 274 5.05 -5.57 15.04
C VAL A 274 4.64 -7.05 14.96
N THR A 275 4.39 -7.71 16.08
CA THR A 275 3.88 -9.09 16.12
C THR A 275 2.54 -9.22 15.40
N ASN A 276 1.62 -8.27 15.61
CA ASN A 276 0.32 -8.27 14.93
C ASN A 276 0.47 -8.13 13.41
N ILE A 277 1.38 -7.25 12.94
CA ILE A 277 1.67 -7.09 11.51
C ILE A 277 2.23 -8.40 10.92
N CYS A 278 3.16 -9.06 11.62
CA CYS A 278 3.67 -10.37 11.21
C CYS A 278 2.59 -11.45 11.18
N ASN A 279 1.66 -11.44 12.13
CA ASN A 279 0.54 -12.39 12.17
C ASN A 279 -0.40 -12.22 10.97
N GLU A 280 -0.59 -11.01 10.46
CA GLU A 280 -1.36 -10.79 9.23
C GLU A 280 -0.65 -11.39 8.00
N ALA A 281 0.67 -11.21 7.89
CA ALA A 281 1.45 -11.87 6.84
C ALA A 281 1.33 -13.40 6.94
N ASP A 282 1.38 -13.96 8.15
CA ASP A 282 1.21 -15.39 8.37
C ASP A 282 -0.17 -15.89 7.96
N LYS A 283 -1.25 -15.12 8.21
CA LYS A 283 -2.60 -15.46 7.73
C LYS A 283 -2.66 -15.55 6.20
N LEU A 284 -1.98 -14.64 5.48
CA LEU A 284 -1.90 -14.70 4.02
C LEU A 284 -1.12 -15.93 3.54
N ILE A 285 0.00 -16.24 4.19
CA ILE A 285 0.77 -17.47 3.91
C ILE A 285 -0.08 -18.71 4.15
N GLN A 286 -0.87 -18.74 5.23
CA GLN A 286 -1.79 -19.84 5.52
C GLN A 286 -2.90 -19.96 4.47
N LYS A 287 -3.43 -18.84 3.97
CA LYS A 287 -4.39 -18.83 2.86
C LYS A 287 -3.75 -19.39 1.57
N GLY A 288 -2.48 -19.06 1.31
CA GLY A 288 -1.70 -19.65 0.22
C GLY A 288 -1.53 -21.16 0.37
N LYS A 289 -1.14 -21.64 1.57
CA LYS A 289 -1.04 -23.08 1.87
C LYS A 289 -2.35 -23.84 1.65
N LYS A 290 -3.50 -23.23 1.96
CA LYS A 290 -4.82 -23.82 1.69
C LYS A 290 -5.16 -23.91 0.20
N LYS A 291 -4.61 -23.02 -0.63
CA LYS A 291 -4.83 -22.96 -2.09
C LYS A 291 -3.66 -23.57 -2.88
N GLN A 292 -3.03 -24.61 -2.33
CA GLN A 292 -1.83 -25.18 -2.92
C GLN A 292 -2.11 -25.79 -4.31
N PRO A 293 -1.30 -25.48 -5.33
CA PRO A 293 -1.48 -26.02 -6.69
C PRO A 293 -0.99 -27.47 -6.73
N LYS A 294 -1.93 -28.43 -6.68
CA LYS A 294 -1.61 -29.85 -6.52
C LYS A 294 -1.02 -30.46 -7.79
N ASN A 295 -1.45 -30.01 -8.97
CA ASN A 295 -1.04 -30.61 -10.24
C ASN A 295 0.38 -30.21 -10.60
N VAL A 296 0.74 -28.94 -10.44
CA VAL A 296 2.13 -28.50 -10.66
C VAL A 296 3.09 -29.13 -9.66
N ILE A 297 2.71 -29.29 -8.39
CA ILE A 297 3.57 -29.97 -7.40
C ILE A 297 3.85 -31.42 -7.83
N LYS A 298 2.82 -32.13 -8.28
CA LYS A 298 2.98 -33.50 -8.79
C LYS A 298 3.88 -33.54 -10.04
N LEU A 299 3.82 -32.52 -10.89
CA LEU A 299 4.70 -32.39 -12.05
C LEU A 299 6.15 -32.15 -11.59
N LEU A 300 6.36 -31.19 -10.67
CA LEU A 300 7.67 -30.80 -10.14
C LEU A 300 8.41 -31.94 -9.42
N GLN A 301 7.70 -32.89 -8.84
CA GLN A 301 8.28 -34.10 -8.24
C GLN A 301 9.06 -34.97 -9.25
N ARG A 302 8.90 -34.73 -10.56
CA ARG A 302 9.65 -35.42 -11.62
C ARG A 302 11.03 -34.81 -11.87
N SER A 303 11.26 -33.57 -11.45
CA SER A 303 12.55 -32.88 -11.59
C SER A 303 13.53 -33.32 -10.50
N VAL A 304 14.72 -33.77 -10.89
CA VAL A 304 15.78 -34.19 -9.95
C VAL A 304 17.00 -33.26 -9.98
N ASN A 305 17.46 -32.87 -11.17
CA ASN A 305 18.76 -32.18 -11.33
C ASN A 305 18.76 -31.04 -12.37
N PHE A 306 17.58 -30.59 -12.84
CA PHE A 306 17.43 -29.53 -13.85
C PHE A 306 18.17 -29.79 -15.18
N ASN A 307 18.55 -31.04 -15.48
CA ASN A 307 19.26 -31.37 -16.72
C ASN A 307 18.46 -30.97 -17.96
N GLY A 308 17.13 -31.09 -17.90
CA GLY A 308 16.24 -30.69 -18.98
C GLY A 308 16.39 -29.23 -19.42
N VAL A 309 16.85 -28.33 -18.54
CA VAL A 309 17.12 -26.91 -18.88
C VAL A 309 18.30 -26.78 -19.84
N LYS A 310 19.29 -27.68 -19.78
CA LYS A 310 20.42 -27.70 -20.72
C LYS A 310 20.09 -28.49 -21.98
N GLU A 311 19.18 -29.44 -21.87
CA GLU A 311 18.93 -30.44 -22.92
C GLU A 311 17.83 -30.04 -23.90
N PHE A 312 16.92 -29.11 -23.55
CA PHE A 312 15.78 -28.80 -24.42
C PHE A 312 16.16 -28.08 -25.74
N ASP A 313 17.21 -27.26 -25.71
CA ASP A 313 17.68 -26.48 -26.86
C ASP A 313 19.21 -26.44 -26.87
N ARG A 314 19.82 -27.33 -27.66
CA ARG A 314 21.28 -27.45 -27.75
C ARG A 314 21.82 -26.48 -28.80
N GLY A 315 22.92 -25.79 -28.48
CA GLY A 315 23.62 -24.88 -29.40
C GLY A 315 24.22 -25.55 -30.64
N GLU A 316 24.21 -26.89 -30.70
CA GLU A 316 24.61 -27.69 -31.86
C GLU A 316 23.61 -27.59 -33.03
N ILE A 317 22.41 -27.05 -32.78
CA ILE A 317 21.37 -26.90 -33.80
C ILE A 317 21.61 -25.60 -34.55
N GLY A 318 21.83 -25.71 -35.86
CA GLY A 318 22.00 -24.56 -36.73
C GLY A 318 20.81 -23.61 -36.64
N SER A 319 21.08 -22.35 -36.32
CA SER A 319 20.06 -21.31 -36.37
C SER A 319 19.56 -21.13 -37.80
N LEU A 320 18.24 -21.01 -37.98
CA LEU A 320 17.63 -20.72 -39.28
C LEU A 320 17.82 -19.27 -39.72
N HIS A 321 18.33 -18.41 -38.83
CA HIS A 321 18.63 -16.99 -39.06
C HIS A 321 19.98 -16.60 -38.47
N THR A 322 20.57 -15.50 -38.94
CA THR A 322 21.90 -15.04 -38.48
C THR A 322 21.94 -14.69 -36.98
N GLN A 323 20.80 -14.32 -36.40
CA GLN A 323 20.65 -14.00 -34.98
C GLN A 323 19.68 -14.95 -34.29
N GLU A 324 20.06 -15.46 -33.11
CA GLU A 324 19.28 -16.41 -32.32
C GLU A 324 18.26 -15.68 -31.42
N LEU A 325 17.06 -16.25 -31.28
CA LEU A 325 16.03 -15.72 -30.37
C LEU A 325 16.46 -15.89 -28.91
N PRO A 326 16.33 -14.86 -28.06
CA PRO A 326 16.56 -15.04 -26.64
C PRO A 326 15.52 -16.01 -26.06
N ASN A 327 15.96 -16.87 -25.15
CA ASN A 327 15.07 -17.85 -24.53
C ASN A 327 14.20 -17.19 -23.44
N CYS A 328 12.89 -17.41 -23.54
CA CYS A 328 11.98 -17.25 -22.41
C CYS A 328 11.69 -18.63 -21.79
N TRP A 329 11.20 -18.69 -20.56
CA TRP A 329 10.82 -19.92 -19.86
C TRP A 329 9.48 -20.48 -20.37
N SER A 330 8.51 -19.62 -20.70
CA SER A 330 7.16 -20.04 -21.08
C SER A 330 7.09 -20.71 -22.46
N LEU A 331 7.77 -20.18 -23.48
CA LEU A 331 7.71 -20.71 -24.85
C LEU A 331 8.25 -22.15 -24.98
N PRO A 332 9.41 -22.52 -24.40
CA PRO A 332 9.88 -23.90 -24.40
C PRO A 332 8.93 -24.86 -23.68
N VAL A 333 8.35 -24.44 -22.55
CA VAL A 333 7.37 -25.25 -21.80
C VAL A 333 6.14 -25.56 -22.67
N VAL A 334 5.60 -24.53 -23.32
CA VAL A 334 4.44 -24.68 -24.22
C VAL A 334 4.78 -25.56 -25.42
N THR A 335 5.96 -25.39 -26.00
CA THR A 335 6.41 -26.15 -27.17
C THR A 335 6.66 -27.62 -26.83
N LEU A 336 7.37 -27.92 -25.74
CA LEU A 336 7.57 -29.29 -25.25
C LEU A 336 6.24 -29.97 -24.92
N THR A 337 5.30 -29.23 -24.33
CA THR A 337 3.96 -29.76 -24.02
C THR A 337 3.18 -30.06 -25.30
N SER A 338 3.30 -29.21 -26.32
CA SER A 338 2.69 -29.44 -27.65
C SER A 338 3.23 -30.73 -28.28
N ILE A 339 4.54 -30.94 -28.22
CA ILE A 339 5.20 -32.17 -28.69
C ILE A 339 4.70 -33.37 -27.89
N ALA A 340 4.65 -33.28 -26.57
CA ALA A 340 4.19 -34.38 -25.70
C ALA A 340 2.73 -34.77 -25.97
N ILE A 341 1.85 -33.80 -26.27
CA ILE A 341 0.44 -34.04 -26.64
C ILE A 341 0.32 -34.75 -28.00
N SER A 342 1.26 -34.47 -28.92
CA SER A 342 1.27 -35.04 -30.27
C SER A 342 1.85 -36.45 -30.37
N LEU A 343 2.42 -36.97 -29.28
CA LEU A 343 2.98 -38.32 -29.28
C LEU A 343 1.90 -39.39 -29.51
N PRO A 344 2.17 -40.39 -30.37
CA PRO A 344 1.25 -41.51 -30.56
C PRO A 344 1.15 -42.36 -29.30
N ASN A 345 0.06 -43.13 -29.19
CA ASN A 345 -0.13 -44.19 -28.18
C ASN A 345 -0.13 -43.77 -26.70
N ILE A 346 -0.07 -42.47 -26.37
CA ILE A 346 -0.13 -42.01 -24.98
C ILE A 346 -1.56 -41.99 -24.42
N ASP A 347 -1.72 -42.51 -23.21
CA ASP A 347 -2.98 -42.43 -22.46
C ASP A 347 -3.43 -40.97 -22.28
N ASN A 348 -4.64 -40.66 -22.74
CA ASN A 348 -5.26 -39.34 -22.63
C ASN A 348 -5.37 -38.83 -21.19
N HIS A 349 -5.45 -39.72 -20.18
CA HIS A 349 -5.38 -39.34 -18.77
C HIS A 349 -4.01 -38.77 -18.40
N LYS A 350 -2.90 -39.37 -18.87
CA LYS A 350 -1.54 -38.83 -18.66
C LYS A 350 -1.39 -37.45 -19.32
N ILE A 351 -1.89 -37.30 -20.55
CA ILE A 351 -1.90 -36.01 -21.26
C ILE A 351 -2.67 -34.96 -20.46
N LYS A 352 -3.90 -35.25 -20.03
CA LYS A 352 -4.71 -34.32 -19.22
C LYS A 352 -4.02 -33.95 -17.91
N GLN A 353 -3.34 -34.90 -17.27
CA GLN A 353 -2.59 -34.64 -16.05
C GLN A 353 -1.40 -33.70 -16.30
N LEU A 354 -0.64 -33.92 -17.38
CA LEU A 354 0.45 -33.05 -17.79
C LEU A 354 -0.06 -31.63 -18.08
N VAL A 355 -1.10 -31.49 -18.92
CA VAL A 355 -1.69 -30.19 -19.27
C VAL A 355 -2.12 -29.42 -18.02
N ARG A 356 -2.85 -30.04 -17.08
CA ARG A 356 -3.23 -29.38 -15.82
C ARG A 356 -2.05 -28.92 -14.97
N GLY A 357 -0.99 -29.73 -14.90
CA GLY A 357 0.23 -29.38 -14.18
C GLY A 357 0.95 -28.20 -14.84
N VAL A 358 1.00 -28.18 -16.18
CA VAL A 358 1.59 -27.10 -16.96
C VAL A 358 0.75 -25.83 -16.89
N SER A 359 -0.58 -25.89 -16.94
CA SER A 359 -1.46 -24.70 -16.77
C SER A 359 -1.20 -24.02 -15.42
N GLU A 360 -1.15 -24.80 -14.34
CA GLU A 360 -0.82 -24.28 -13.00
C GLU A 360 0.60 -23.71 -12.96
N GLY A 361 1.59 -24.41 -13.52
CA GLY A 361 2.99 -23.97 -13.56
C GLY A 361 3.20 -22.69 -14.37
N LEU A 362 2.57 -22.58 -15.54
CA LEU A 362 2.65 -21.41 -16.41
C LEU A 362 2.11 -20.15 -15.72
N SER A 363 1.14 -20.26 -14.80
CA SER A 363 0.69 -19.10 -14.01
C SER A 363 1.81 -18.48 -13.18
N PHE A 364 2.70 -19.31 -12.61
CA PHE A 364 3.88 -18.84 -11.88
C PHE A 364 4.99 -18.38 -12.81
N VAL A 365 5.26 -19.12 -13.89
CA VAL A 365 6.28 -18.75 -14.89
C VAL A 365 5.98 -17.38 -15.47
N LYS A 366 4.73 -17.11 -15.88
CA LYS A 366 4.31 -15.79 -16.40
C LYS A 366 4.53 -14.67 -15.39
N LEU A 367 4.22 -14.90 -14.11
CA LEU A 367 4.44 -13.92 -13.05
C LEU A 367 5.93 -13.61 -12.88
N ILE A 368 6.78 -14.65 -12.90
CA ILE A 368 8.22 -14.54 -12.75
C ILE A 368 8.81 -13.79 -13.94
N GLU A 369 8.53 -14.25 -15.16
CA GLU A 369 9.04 -13.62 -16.39
C GLU A 369 8.65 -12.15 -16.48
N LYS A 370 7.36 -11.83 -16.27
CA LYS A 370 6.87 -10.45 -16.31
C LYS A 370 7.56 -9.55 -15.27
N THR A 371 7.99 -10.11 -14.15
CA THR A 371 8.66 -9.34 -13.09
C THR A 371 10.15 -9.17 -13.36
N LEU A 372 10.80 -10.15 -14.01
CA LEU A 372 12.22 -10.10 -14.34
C LEU A 372 12.50 -9.31 -15.63
N ASP A 373 11.55 -9.28 -16.57
CA ASP A 373 11.63 -8.54 -17.82
C ASP A 373 11.31 -7.05 -17.62
N THR A 374 12.26 -6.30 -17.05
CA THR A 374 12.10 -4.86 -16.77
C THR A 374 12.04 -3.99 -18.01
N ASN A 375 12.63 -4.44 -19.12
CA ASN A 375 12.73 -3.67 -20.36
C ASN A 375 11.60 -3.99 -21.36
N GLY A 376 10.82 -5.05 -21.10
CA GLY A 376 9.76 -5.50 -22.00
C GLY A 376 10.27 -6.18 -23.29
N GLU A 377 11.57 -6.47 -23.37
CA GLU A 377 12.20 -7.02 -24.59
C GLU A 377 11.67 -8.41 -24.92
N LEU A 378 11.21 -9.17 -23.93
CA LEU A 378 10.67 -10.53 -24.10
C LEU A 378 9.12 -10.53 -24.23
N GLU A 379 8.47 -9.37 -24.34
CA GLU A 379 7.02 -9.28 -24.42
C GLU A 379 6.43 -10.05 -25.61
N SER A 380 7.06 -9.96 -26.79
CA SER A 380 6.60 -10.68 -27.99
C SER A 380 6.68 -12.21 -27.82
N LEU A 381 7.71 -12.70 -27.13
CA LEU A 381 7.90 -14.12 -26.81
C LEU A 381 6.86 -14.61 -25.81
N ARG A 382 6.59 -13.83 -24.76
CA ARG A 382 5.56 -14.14 -23.75
C ARG A 382 4.16 -14.15 -24.36
N ASN A 383 3.84 -13.16 -25.17
CA ASN A 383 2.58 -13.10 -25.91
C ASN A 383 2.44 -14.28 -26.88
N THR A 384 3.54 -14.69 -27.52
CA THR A 384 3.55 -15.89 -28.36
C THR A 384 3.23 -17.15 -27.56
N ALA A 385 3.89 -17.35 -26.42
CA ALA A 385 3.62 -18.49 -25.54
C ALA A 385 2.17 -18.51 -25.06
N ASP A 386 1.59 -17.35 -24.75
CA ASP A 386 0.19 -17.21 -24.33
C ASP A 386 -0.79 -17.61 -25.44
N VAL A 387 -0.59 -17.11 -26.66
CA VAL A 387 -1.45 -17.43 -27.82
C VAL A 387 -1.38 -18.93 -28.13
N VAL A 388 -0.16 -19.48 -28.21
CA VAL A 388 0.03 -20.91 -28.51
C VAL A 388 -0.53 -21.78 -27.38
N TRP A 389 -0.37 -21.38 -26.12
CA TRP A 389 -0.89 -22.16 -25.00
C TRP A 389 -2.41 -22.29 -25.02
N VAL A 390 -3.14 -21.24 -25.37
CA VAL A 390 -4.60 -21.29 -25.50
C VAL A 390 -5.04 -22.31 -26.57
N GLU A 391 -4.35 -22.34 -27.72
CA GLU A 391 -4.63 -23.32 -28.77
C GLU A 391 -4.35 -24.76 -28.32
N VAL A 392 -3.25 -24.96 -27.60
CA VAL A 392 -2.81 -26.27 -27.12
C VAL A 392 -3.71 -26.78 -25.99
N GLU A 393 -4.05 -25.94 -25.02
CA GLU A 393 -4.85 -26.29 -23.85
C GLU A 393 -6.31 -26.59 -24.20
N LEU A 394 -6.94 -25.73 -25.02
CA LEU A 394 -8.37 -25.84 -25.31
C LEU A 394 -8.66 -26.73 -26.50
N TYR A 395 -7.87 -26.60 -27.57
CA TYR A 395 -8.17 -27.24 -28.85
C TYR A 395 -7.20 -28.37 -29.20
N LYS A 396 -6.13 -28.57 -28.41
CA LYS A 396 -5.03 -29.50 -28.73
C LYS A 396 -4.49 -29.25 -30.14
N LYS A 397 -4.37 -27.98 -30.51
CA LYS A 397 -3.88 -27.54 -31.83
C LYS A 397 -2.55 -26.81 -31.71
N TRP A 398 -1.79 -26.83 -32.80
CA TRP A 398 -0.64 -25.97 -33.01
C TRP A 398 -0.66 -25.45 -34.44
N GLN A 399 -0.75 -24.12 -34.60
CA GLN A 399 -0.88 -23.46 -35.92
C GLN A 399 -1.99 -24.08 -36.78
N ASP A 400 -3.19 -24.17 -36.21
CA ASP A 400 -4.39 -24.77 -36.80
C ASP A 400 -4.32 -26.28 -37.10
N LYS A 401 -3.17 -26.94 -36.86
CA LYS A 401 -3.03 -28.38 -36.99
C LYS A 401 -3.43 -29.07 -35.70
N ASP A 402 -4.36 -30.02 -35.80
CA ASP A 402 -4.75 -30.86 -34.68
C ASP A 402 -3.60 -31.83 -34.31
N LEU A 403 -3.11 -31.71 -33.08
CA LEU A 403 -1.96 -32.47 -32.58
C LEU A 403 -2.29 -33.96 -32.42
N GLN A 404 -3.55 -34.33 -32.21
CA GLN A 404 -3.97 -35.72 -32.07
C GLN A 404 -4.36 -36.36 -33.40
N VAL A 405 -4.89 -35.59 -34.35
CA VAL A 405 -5.24 -36.10 -35.70
C VAL A 405 -4.02 -36.17 -36.63
N ALA A 406 -2.95 -35.40 -36.35
CA ALA A 406 -1.69 -35.43 -37.10
C ALA A 406 -0.87 -36.74 -36.95
N SER A 407 -1.29 -37.65 -36.07
CA SER A 407 -0.70 -38.98 -35.91
C SER A 407 -1.67 -40.09 -36.37
N PRO A 408 -1.78 -40.36 -37.68
CA PRO A 408 -2.52 -41.54 -38.16
C PRO A 408 -1.98 -42.80 -37.49
N LYS A 409 -2.87 -43.76 -37.18
CA LYS A 409 -2.52 -45.06 -36.60
C LYS A 409 -1.35 -45.68 -37.40
N GLY A 410 -0.21 -45.89 -36.73
CA GLY A 410 0.99 -46.50 -37.31
C GLY A 410 2.19 -45.57 -37.52
N ARG A 411 2.04 -44.26 -37.32
CA ARG A 411 3.16 -43.31 -37.41
C ARG A 411 4.07 -43.43 -36.17
N THR A 412 5.39 -43.49 -36.37
CA THR A 412 6.35 -43.52 -35.26
C THR A 412 6.56 -42.12 -34.66
N HIS A 413 6.99 -42.01 -33.40
CA HIS A 413 7.34 -40.70 -32.82
C HIS A 413 8.46 -39.99 -33.60
N LYS A 414 9.42 -40.72 -34.19
CA LYS A 414 10.48 -40.13 -35.04
C LYS A 414 9.89 -39.45 -36.28
N GLU A 415 8.98 -40.13 -36.99
CA GLU A 415 8.29 -39.56 -38.15
C GLU A 415 7.40 -38.36 -37.78
N MET A 416 6.75 -38.40 -36.61
CA MET A 416 5.96 -37.29 -36.09
C MET A 416 6.85 -36.08 -35.79
N LEU A 417 7.94 -36.28 -35.03
CA LEU A 417 8.89 -35.22 -34.69
C LEU A 417 9.50 -34.59 -35.94
N GLN A 418 9.87 -35.40 -36.94
CA GLN A 418 10.41 -34.91 -38.20
C GLN A 418 9.36 -34.15 -39.01
N SER A 419 8.10 -34.61 -39.00
CA SER A 419 6.99 -33.90 -39.64
C SER A 419 6.71 -32.54 -39.00
N LEU A 420 6.75 -32.44 -37.66
CA LEU A 420 6.62 -31.16 -36.95
C LEU A 420 7.81 -30.25 -37.26
N SER A 421 9.02 -30.79 -37.20
CA SER A 421 10.25 -30.05 -37.47
C SER A 421 10.28 -29.48 -38.88
N SER A 422 10.00 -30.29 -39.91
CA SER A 422 9.98 -29.81 -41.30
C SER A 422 8.86 -28.81 -41.57
N ALA A 423 7.69 -28.96 -40.95
CA ALA A 423 6.61 -27.98 -41.09
C ALA A 423 6.96 -26.63 -40.42
N ALA A 424 7.60 -26.69 -39.27
CA ALA A 424 8.08 -25.52 -38.55
C ALA A 424 9.22 -24.82 -39.31
N GLU A 425 10.20 -25.58 -39.78
CA GLU A 425 11.31 -25.09 -40.61
C GLU A 425 10.82 -24.41 -41.88
N LYS A 426 9.87 -25.04 -42.59
CA LYS A 426 9.24 -24.46 -43.77
C LYS A 426 8.59 -23.11 -43.44
N THR A 427 7.83 -23.02 -42.34
CA THR A 427 7.16 -21.78 -41.93
C THR A 427 8.14 -20.65 -41.67
N VAL A 428 9.29 -20.96 -41.04
CA VAL A 428 10.35 -19.98 -40.78
C VAL A 428 11.06 -19.59 -42.08
N ARG A 429 11.45 -20.56 -42.92
CA ARG A 429 12.13 -20.27 -44.20
C ARG A 429 11.26 -19.52 -45.19
N ASP A 430 9.98 -19.87 -45.32
CA ASP A 430 9.03 -19.15 -46.18
C ASP A 430 8.89 -17.68 -45.76
N PHE A 431 8.98 -17.41 -44.45
CA PHE A 431 8.96 -16.06 -43.91
C PHE A 431 10.26 -15.30 -44.17
N ILE A 432 11.42 -15.92 -43.93
CA ILE A 432 12.75 -15.30 -44.12
C ILE A 432 12.99 -15.00 -45.61
N ASN A 433 12.70 -15.96 -46.50
CA ASN A 433 12.92 -15.81 -47.94
C ASN A 433 11.94 -14.85 -48.61
N GLY A 434 10.83 -14.51 -47.94
CA GLY A 434 9.74 -13.70 -48.49
C GLY A 434 9.82 -12.20 -48.18
N ARG A 435 10.80 -11.71 -47.40
CA ARG A 435 10.88 -10.29 -46.99
C ARG A 435 12.32 -9.77 -46.85
N ASP A 436 12.64 -8.71 -47.59
CA ASP A 436 13.82 -7.85 -47.41
C ASP A 436 13.53 -6.66 -46.46
N ASP A 437 12.82 -6.88 -45.35
CA ASP A 437 12.47 -5.81 -44.41
C ASP A 437 13.50 -5.70 -43.29
N VAL A 438 14.17 -4.54 -43.19
CA VAL A 438 15.22 -4.24 -42.20
C VAL A 438 14.72 -4.40 -40.77
N VAL A 439 13.42 -4.16 -40.51
CA VAL A 439 12.81 -4.29 -39.17
C VAL A 439 12.69 -5.75 -38.71
N MET A 440 12.58 -6.68 -39.67
CA MET A 440 12.39 -8.10 -39.45
C MET A 440 13.72 -8.86 -39.30
N GLN A 441 14.86 -8.16 -39.37
CA GLN A 441 16.17 -8.72 -39.04
C GLN A 441 16.31 -9.07 -37.56
N ASN A 442 15.63 -8.33 -36.68
CA ASN A 442 15.55 -8.66 -35.26
C ASN A 442 14.48 -9.74 -35.04
N PRO A 443 14.85 -10.95 -34.57
CA PRO A 443 13.90 -12.03 -34.34
C PRO A 443 12.78 -11.72 -33.33
N LEU A 444 13.00 -10.76 -32.41
CA LEU A 444 11.99 -10.34 -31.45
C LEU A 444 10.78 -9.64 -32.09
N ASN A 445 10.93 -9.12 -33.31
CA ASN A 445 9.86 -8.48 -34.09
C ASN A 445 9.09 -9.47 -34.97
N TRP A 446 9.45 -10.76 -34.95
CA TRP A 446 8.78 -11.75 -35.78
C TRP A 446 7.32 -11.96 -35.36
N PRO A 447 6.43 -12.31 -36.31
CA PRO A 447 5.06 -12.68 -35.97
C PRO A 447 5.02 -13.89 -35.03
N VAL A 448 3.99 -13.94 -34.17
CA VAL A 448 3.70 -15.03 -33.23
C VAL A 448 3.87 -16.43 -33.86
N LYS A 449 3.31 -16.61 -35.07
CA LYS A 449 3.40 -17.88 -35.81
C LYS A 449 4.85 -18.28 -36.14
N VAL A 450 5.70 -17.33 -36.49
CA VAL A 450 7.10 -17.58 -36.87
C VAL A 450 7.94 -17.86 -35.64
N ILE A 451 7.74 -17.11 -34.54
CA ILE A 451 8.42 -17.36 -33.26
C ILE A 451 8.08 -18.77 -32.75
N ALA A 452 6.79 -19.14 -32.75
CA ALA A 452 6.34 -20.47 -32.35
C ALA A 452 6.91 -21.57 -33.24
N ALA A 453 6.99 -21.35 -34.57
CA ALA A 453 7.63 -22.26 -35.51
C ALA A 453 9.12 -22.42 -35.22
N ASN A 454 9.85 -21.32 -34.97
CA ASN A 454 11.27 -21.40 -34.67
C ASN A 454 11.55 -22.23 -33.41
N SER A 455 10.78 -22.00 -32.33
CA SER A 455 10.91 -22.80 -31.10
C SER A 455 10.59 -24.28 -31.33
N MET A 456 9.51 -24.57 -32.06
CA MET A 456 9.14 -25.96 -32.43
C MET A 456 10.23 -26.64 -33.24
N TYR A 457 10.78 -25.96 -34.26
CA TYR A 457 11.87 -26.49 -35.08
C TYR A 457 13.08 -26.86 -34.22
N ARG A 458 13.56 -25.93 -33.39
CA ARG A 458 14.74 -26.14 -32.57
C ARG A 458 14.55 -27.29 -31.59
N ILE A 459 13.49 -27.26 -30.79
CA ILE A 459 13.24 -28.29 -29.77
C ILE A 459 13.06 -29.68 -30.40
N THR A 460 12.33 -29.78 -31.52
CA THR A 460 12.17 -31.07 -32.21
C THR A 460 13.48 -31.59 -32.79
N GLN A 461 14.33 -30.72 -33.37
CA GLN A 461 15.67 -31.09 -33.82
C GLN A 461 16.54 -31.55 -32.65
N THR A 462 16.48 -30.88 -31.49
CA THR A 462 17.23 -31.30 -30.30
C THR A 462 16.88 -32.71 -29.88
N ILE A 463 15.58 -33.00 -29.81
CA ILE A 463 15.07 -34.31 -29.40
C ILE A 463 15.47 -35.38 -30.41
N LEU A 464 15.35 -35.09 -31.72
CA LEU A 464 15.74 -36.00 -32.80
C LEU A 464 17.24 -36.31 -32.76
N LEU A 465 18.08 -35.30 -32.54
CA LEU A 465 19.53 -35.47 -32.43
C LEU A 465 19.92 -36.28 -31.20
N ALA A 466 19.30 -36.01 -30.05
CA ALA A 466 19.59 -36.71 -28.80
C ALA A 466 19.26 -38.21 -28.84
N HIS A 467 18.33 -38.64 -29.70
CA HIS A 467 17.85 -40.02 -29.79
C HIS A 467 18.08 -40.65 -31.17
N LYS A 468 19.02 -40.10 -31.94
CA LYS A 468 19.31 -40.55 -33.31
C LYS A 468 19.61 -42.06 -33.36
N ASP A 469 20.39 -42.56 -32.41
CA ASP A 469 20.88 -43.94 -32.36
C ASP A 469 20.05 -44.87 -31.44
N ASN A 470 18.97 -44.36 -30.84
CA ASN A 470 18.15 -45.12 -29.89
C ASN A 470 16.83 -45.59 -30.54
N ASP A 471 16.90 -46.66 -31.33
CA ASP A 471 15.75 -47.22 -32.06
C ASP A 471 14.74 -47.96 -31.16
N GLN A 472 15.07 -48.20 -29.88
CA GLN A 472 14.20 -48.91 -28.93
C GLN A 472 13.35 -47.98 -28.04
N LEU A 473 13.48 -46.65 -28.19
CA LEU A 473 12.74 -45.69 -27.38
C LEU A 473 11.22 -45.84 -27.61
N THR A 474 10.45 -46.08 -26.56
CA THR A 474 8.98 -46.14 -26.68
C THR A 474 8.35 -44.75 -26.61
N ASP A 475 7.13 -44.61 -27.13
CA ASP A 475 6.38 -43.35 -27.07
C ASP A 475 6.19 -42.91 -25.60
N GLU A 476 5.91 -43.84 -24.68
CA GLU A 476 5.81 -43.58 -23.24
C GLU A 476 7.13 -43.09 -22.63
N GLN A 477 8.26 -43.67 -23.00
CA GLN A 477 9.57 -43.24 -22.48
C GLN A 477 9.88 -41.81 -22.95
N LEU A 478 9.61 -41.50 -24.21
CA LEU A 478 9.75 -40.15 -24.74
C LEU A 478 8.79 -39.16 -24.05
N PHE A 479 7.54 -39.55 -23.80
CA PHE A 479 6.57 -38.72 -23.07
C PHE A 479 7.04 -38.41 -21.64
N GLU A 480 7.58 -39.40 -20.92
CA GLU A 480 8.12 -39.17 -19.58
C GLU A 480 9.37 -38.28 -19.62
N LEU A 481 10.26 -38.47 -20.60
CA LEU A 481 11.42 -37.59 -20.80
C LEU A 481 11.00 -36.12 -21.03
N LEU A 482 10.04 -35.89 -21.93
CA LEU A 482 9.49 -34.54 -22.17
C LEU A 482 8.86 -33.96 -20.91
N SER A 483 8.13 -34.78 -20.15
CA SER A 483 7.53 -34.35 -18.88
C SER A 483 8.57 -33.95 -17.84
N VAL A 484 9.71 -34.65 -17.78
CA VAL A 484 10.85 -34.30 -16.93
C VAL A 484 11.47 -32.99 -17.39
N MET A 485 11.70 -32.80 -18.70
CA MET A 485 12.23 -31.53 -19.22
C MET A 485 11.31 -30.34 -18.89
N ILE A 486 10.00 -30.49 -19.09
CA ILE A 486 9.01 -29.46 -18.73
C ILE A 486 9.09 -29.15 -17.24
N SER A 487 9.13 -30.19 -16.40
CA SER A 487 9.27 -30.04 -14.96
C SER A 487 10.54 -29.31 -14.56
N ASP A 488 11.69 -29.68 -15.15
CA ASP A 488 12.99 -29.07 -14.89
C ASP A 488 13.00 -27.57 -15.24
N ILE A 489 12.42 -27.20 -16.39
CA ILE A 489 12.34 -25.80 -16.83
C ILE A 489 11.44 -24.98 -15.89
N ILE A 490 10.26 -25.50 -15.52
CA ILE A 490 9.37 -24.81 -14.56
C ILE A 490 10.06 -24.69 -13.20
N ALA A 491 10.70 -25.76 -12.72
CA ALA A 491 11.37 -25.78 -11.43
C ALA A 491 12.55 -24.81 -11.37
N ALA A 492 13.37 -24.77 -12.43
CA ALA A 492 14.45 -23.79 -12.59
C ALA A 492 13.91 -22.35 -12.63
N CYS A 493 12.81 -22.11 -13.34
CA CYS A 493 12.14 -20.80 -13.34
C CYS A 493 11.74 -20.39 -11.90
N LEU A 494 11.13 -21.31 -11.13
CA LEU A 494 10.69 -21.08 -9.75
C LEU A 494 11.84 -20.76 -8.77
N THR A 495 13.09 -21.12 -9.07
CA THR A 495 14.24 -20.69 -8.24
C THR A 495 14.37 -19.17 -8.16
N ASN A 496 13.83 -18.43 -9.13
CA ASN A 496 13.84 -16.97 -9.15
C ASN A 496 12.77 -16.34 -8.24
N LEU A 497 11.93 -17.11 -7.55
CA LEU A 497 10.83 -16.57 -6.73
C LEU A 497 11.30 -15.57 -5.67
N ALA A 498 12.43 -15.82 -5.00
CA ALA A 498 12.96 -14.92 -3.97
C ALA A 498 13.36 -13.55 -4.57
N ARG A 499 13.94 -13.56 -5.77
CA ARG A 499 14.27 -12.35 -6.53
C ARG A 499 13.01 -11.60 -6.96
N VAL A 500 11.99 -12.32 -7.44
CA VAL A 500 10.70 -11.75 -7.84
C VAL A 500 9.97 -11.10 -6.66
N ILE A 501 9.95 -11.74 -5.49
CA ILE A 501 9.39 -11.16 -4.25
C ILE A 501 10.11 -9.87 -3.90
N THR A 502 11.46 -9.89 -3.97
CA THR A 502 12.27 -8.70 -3.70
C THR A 502 11.93 -7.56 -4.67
N LEU A 503 11.83 -7.83 -5.97
CA LEU A 503 11.48 -6.82 -6.98
C LEU A 503 10.05 -6.28 -6.83
N LYS A 504 9.09 -7.11 -6.44
CA LYS A 504 7.70 -6.68 -6.19
C LYS A 504 7.54 -5.87 -4.91
N CYS A 505 8.46 -6.02 -3.98
CA CYS A 505 8.57 -5.23 -2.76
C CYS A 505 9.58 -4.06 -2.93
N ARG A 506 9.82 -3.61 -4.15
CA ARG A 506 10.45 -2.32 -4.44
C ARG A 506 9.34 -1.30 -4.73
#